data_AF-A0A413FIN0-F1
#
_entry.id   AF-A0A413FIN0-F1
#
_cell.length_a   1.000
_cell.length_b   1.000
_cell.length_c   1.000
_cell.angle_alpha   90.00
_cell.angle_beta   90.00
_cell.angle_gamma   90.00
#
_symmetry.space_group_name_H-M   'P 1'
#
loop_
_entity.id
_entity.type
_entity.pdbx_description
1 polymer ?
#
loop_
_entity_poly.entity_id
_entity_poly.type
_entity_poly.pdbx_seq_one_letter_code
_entity_poly.pdbx_strand_id
1 'polypeptide(L)'
;MMVYADEKYYTEKYLLGRKPVISSGFPFYARQASQVIDQHTFGRLKDVQDVPELVKMCCCELAEEEFRREKQQRESGGKTAEKIGTYSVSFGTARDLAEASRLGLRYIVKKWLEDTGLCYQGVD
;
A
#
# COMPACT_ATOMS: atom_id res chain seq x y z
N MET A 1 3.36 -17.71 3.09
CA MET A 1 3.12 -16.27 2.88
C MET A 1 4.45 -15.58 3.07
N MET A 2 4.99 -15.01 1.99
CA MET A 2 6.31 -14.37 2.00
C MET A 2 6.12 -12.88 2.24
N VAL A 3 6.88 -12.30 3.18
CA VAL A 3 6.95 -10.85 3.36
C VAL A 3 8.09 -10.35 2.48
N TYR A 4 7.83 -9.35 1.64
CA TYR A 4 8.79 -8.91 0.63
C TYR A 4 9.78 -7.87 1.17
N ALA A 5 9.39 -7.11 2.20
CA ALA A 5 10.22 -6.10 2.83
C ALA A 5 10.22 -6.26 4.35
N ASP A 6 11.42 -6.20 4.94
CA ASP A 6 11.63 -6.17 6.37
C ASP A 6 11.82 -4.73 6.87
N GLU A 7 11.66 -4.54 8.18
CA GLU A 7 11.86 -3.23 8.82
C GLU A 7 13.29 -2.68 8.61
N LYS A 8 14.30 -3.57 8.53
CA LYS A 8 15.67 -3.19 8.17
C LYS A 8 15.75 -2.62 6.77
N TYR A 9 15.09 -3.26 5.80
CA TYR A 9 15.08 -2.78 4.41
C TYR A 9 14.35 -1.44 4.33
N TYR A 10 13.21 -1.31 5.02
CA TYR A 10 12.47 -0.05 5.09
C TYR A 10 13.31 1.10 5.66
N THR A 11 14.03 0.87 6.76
CA THR A 11 14.81 1.92 7.43
C THR A 11 16.12 2.26 6.72
N GLU A 12 16.87 1.24 6.27
CA GLU A 12 18.20 1.44 5.69
C GLU A 12 18.16 1.75 4.19
N LYS A 13 17.27 1.11 3.42
CA LYS A 13 17.22 1.23 1.95
C LYS A 13 16.14 2.19 1.46
N TYR A 14 14.93 2.07 1.99
CA TYR A 14 13.80 2.88 1.51
C TYR A 14 13.81 4.30 2.10
N LEU A 15 13.98 4.44 3.41
CA LEU A 15 13.95 5.76 4.07
C LEU A 15 15.21 6.59 3.82
N LEU A 16 16.38 5.97 3.58
CA LEU A 16 17.66 6.66 3.38
C LEU A 16 17.91 7.77 4.43
N GLY A 17 17.53 7.51 5.69
CA GLY A 17 17.65 8.47 6.80
C GLY A 17 16.46 9.43 7.00
N ARG A 18 15.36 9.30 6.24
CA ARG A 18 14.10 10.00 6.53
C ARG A 18 13.41 9.45 7.78
N LYS A 19 12.56 10.28 8.39
CA LYS A 19 11.74 9.86 9.53
C LYS A 19 10.77 8.75 9.09
N PRO A 20 10.72 7.61 9.79
CA PRO A 20 9.78 6.54 9.48
C PRO A 20 8.35 7.01 9.70
N VAL A 21 7.50 6.83 8.70
CA VAL A 21 6.04 7.06 8.83
C VAL A 21 5.43 6.04 9.77
N ILE A 22 5.81 4.77 9.62
CA ILE A 22 5.44 3.68 10.54
C ILE A 22 6.45 3.62 11.68
N SER A 23 6.06 4.09 12.86
CA SER A 23 6.92 4.10 14.06
C SER A 23 7.01 2.75 14.76
N SER A 24 5.97 1.91 14.65
CA SER A 24 5.92 0.56 15.22
C SER A 24 4.90 -0.30 14.47
N GLY A 25 5.20 -1.58 14.31
CA GLY A 25 4.31 -2.52 13.63
C GLY A 25 4.50 -2.60 12.11
N PHE A 26 5.62 -2.13 11.56
CA PHE A 26 5.98 -2.35 10.15
C PHE A 26 5.76 -3.79 9.67
N PRO A 27 6.14 -4.88 10.39
CA PRO A 27 5.91 -6.25 9.91
C PRO A 27 4.42 -6.60 9.70
N PHE A 28 3.50 -5.95 10.42
CA PHE A 28 2.07 -6.15 10.21
C PHE A 28 1.60 -5.53 8.89
N TYR A 29 1.98 -4.27 8.64
CA TYR A 29 1.65 -3.59 7.39
C TYR A 29 2.37 -4.18 6.19
N ALA A 30 3.63 -4.60 6.36
CA ALA A 30 4.40 -5.30 5.33
C ALA A 30 3.72 -6.62 4.94
N ARG A 31 3.16 -7.37 5.90
CA ARG A 31 2.39 -8.58 5.61
C ARG A 31 1.13 -8.27 4.77
N GLN A 32 0.40 -7.21 5.11
CA GLN A 32 -0.78 -6.79 4.32
C GLN A 32 -0.37 -6.35 2.91
N ALA A 33 0.66 -5.52 2.79
CA ALA A 33 1.19 -5.05 1.52
C ALA A 33 1.64 -6.23 0.62
N SER A 34 2.36 -7.20 1.18
CA SER A 34 2.73 -8.42 0.48
C SER A 34 1.53 -9.21 -0.06
N GLN A 35 0.44 -9.29 0.71
CA GLN A 35 -0.78 -9.96 0.25
C GLN A 35 -1.43 -9.22 -0.94
N VAL A 36 -1.44 -7.88 -0.92
CA VAL A 36 -1.96 -7.07 -2.02
C VAL A 36 -1.09 -7.25 -3.28
N ILE A 37 0.22 -7.22 -3.13
CA ILE A 37 1.17 -7.46 -4.22
C ILE A 37 0.97 -8.88 -4.81
N ASP A 38 0.83 -9.89 -3.96
CA ASP A 38 0.56 -11.28 -4.40
C ASP A 38 -0.71 -11.39 -5.22
N GLN A 39 -1.78 -10.70 -4.81
CA GLN A 39 -3.04 -10.68 -5.54
C GLN A 39 -2.87 -10.01 -6.91
N HIS A 40 -2.07 -8.96 -7.01
CA HIS A 40 -1.83 -8.23 -8.25
C HIS A 40 -0.86 -8.92 -9.21
N THR A 41 0.07 -9.68 -8.68
CA THR A 41 1.04 -10.46 -9.46
C THR A 41 0.59 -11.89 -9.69
N PHE A 42 -0.62 -12.26 -9.26
CA PHE A 42 -1.18 -13.61 -9.32
C PHE A 42 -0.26 -14.68 -8.71
N GLY A 43 0.50 -14.31 -7.68
CA GLY A 43 1.46 -15.18 -7.02
C GLY A 43 2.69 -15.54 -7.86
N ARG A 44 2.94 -14.87 -9.00
CA ARG A 44 4.16 -15.07 -9.81
C ARG A 44 5.44 -14.87 -9.02
N LEU A 45 5.41 -14.02 -7.99
CA LEU A 45 6.54 -13.72 -7.12
C LEU A 45 6.83 -14.81 -6.07
N LYS A 46 5.92 -15.79 -5.86
CA LYS A 46 6.11 -16.85 -4.86
C LYS A 46 7.19 -17.86 -5.25
N ASP A 47 7.39 -18.04 -6.55
CA ASP A 47 8.37 -18.96 -7.12
C ASP A 47 9.68 -18.26 -7.52
N VAL A 48 9.76 -16.92 -7.36
CA VAL A 48 10.93 -16.14 -7.72
C VAL A 48 11.90 -16.12 -6.54
N GLN A 49 13.10 -16.67 -6.77
CA GLN A 49 14.14 -16.75 -5.74
C GLN A 49 14.76 -15.38 -5.41
N ASP A 50 14.78 -14.46 -6.37
CA ASP A 50 15.26 -13.09 -6.20
C ASP A 50 14.14 -12.07 -6.44
N VAL A 51 13.51 -11.64 -5.35
CA VAL A 51 12.44 -10.64 -5.39
C VAL A 51 13.04 -9.30 -5.83
N PRO A 52 12.58 -8.72 -6.96
CA PRO A 52 13.16 -7.50 -7.49
C PRO A 52 13.02 -6.35 -6.50
N GLU A 53 14.00 -5.44 -6.52
CA GLU A 53 14.05 -4.32 -5.59
C GLU A 53 12.77 -3.46 -5.65
N LEU A 54 12.20 -3.31 -6.85
CA LEU A 54 10.93 -2.63 -7.09
C LEU A 54 9.76 -3.20 -6.28
N VAL A 55 9.70 -4.52 -6.08
CA VAL A 55 8.66 -5.16 -5.25
C VAL A 55 8.87 -4.82 -3.77
N LYS A 56 10.12 -4.80 -3.31
CA LYS A 56 10.46 -4.43 -1.92
C LYS A 56 10.12 -2.95 -1.65
N MET A 57 10.40 -2.07 -2.62
CA MET A 57 10.04 -0.65 -2.58
C MET A 57 8.52 -0.45 -2.60
N CYS A 58 7.81 -1.16 -3.48
CA CYS A 58 6.35 -1.15 -3.55
C CYS A 58 5.72 -1.59 -2.21
N CYS A 59 6.26 -2.64 -1.58
CA CYS A 59 5.82 -3.12 -0.28
C CYS A 59 5.97 -2.06 0.81
N CYS A 60 7.06 -1.28 0.79
CA CYS A 60 7.28 -0.18 1.73
C CYS A 60 6.27 0.95 1.51
N GLU A 61 6.08 1.41 0.26
CA GLU A 61 5.14 2.50 -0.06
C GLU A 61 3.69 2.10 0.27
N LEU A 62 3.28 0.86 -0.04
CA LEU A 62 1.97 0.32 0.33
C LEU A 62 1.76 0.28 1.85
N ALA A 63 2.77 -0.18 2.59
CA ALA A 63 2.69 -0.24 4.05
C ALA A 63 2.49 1.16 4.65
N GLU A 64 3.25 2.15 4.16
CA GLU A 64 3.09 3.54 4.61
C GLU A 64 1.71 4.11 4.28
N GLU A 65 1.17 3.80 3.10
CA GLU A 65 -0.16 4.26 2.69
C GLU A 65 -1.27 3.64 3.55
N GLU A 66 -1.21 2.34 3.84
CA GLU A 66 -2.13 1.68 4.76
C GLU A 66 -2.07 2.29 6.16
N PHE A 67 -0.85 2.56 6.67
CA PHE A 67 -0.70 3.22 7.96
C PHE A 67 -1.27 4.64 7.98
N ARG A 68 -1.03 5.44 6.93
CA ARG A 68 -1.59 6.79 6.80
C ARG A 68 -3.12 6.75 6.75
N ARG A 69 -3.68 5.82 5.99
CA ARG A 69 -5.14 5.63 5.87
C ARG A 69 -5.75 5.21 7.20
N GLU A 70 -5.16 4.25 7.89
CA GLU A 70 -5.63 3.83 9.22
C GLU A 70 -5.55 4.98 10.22
N LYS A 71 -4.46 5.74 10.21
CA LYS A 71 -4.30 6.93 11.06
C LYS A 71 -5.37 7.98 10.73
N GLN A 72 -5.57 8.31 9.46
CA GLN A 72 -6.59 9.26 9.02
C GLN A 72 -8.01 8.79 9.36
N GLN A 73 -8.28 7.49 9.27
CA GLN A 73 -9.57 6.91 9.66
C GLN A 73 -9.78 6.97 11.18
N ARG A 74 -8.76 6.70 11.98
CA ARG A 74 -8.81 6.88 13.44
C ARG A 74 -9.02 8.34 13.83
N GLU A 75 -8.33 9.27 13.17
CA GLU A 75 -8.47 10.72 13.39
C GLU A 75 -9.85 11.23 12.94
N SER A 76 -10.41 10.67 11.87
CA SER A 76 -11.74 11.01 11.35
C SER A 76 -12.87 10.33 12.14
N GLY A 77 -12.60 9.15 12.72
CA GLY A 77 -13.55 8.38 13.54
C GLY A 77 -13.89 9.03 14.89
N GLY A 78 -13.04 9.95 15.37
CA GLY A 78 -13.34 10.81 16.54
C GLY A 78 -13.95 12.17 16.19
N LYS A 79 -14.05 12.51 14.90
CA LYS A 79 -14.57 13.78 14.38
C LYS A 79 -15.64 13.52 13.34
N THR A 80 -16.70 12.82 13.74
CA THR A 80 -17.98 12.99 13.04
C THR A 80 -18.53 14.35 13.46
N ALA A 81 -18.88 15.19 12.48
CA ALA A 81 -19.34 16.57 12.64
C ALA A 81 -18.21 17.58 12.91
N GLU A 82 -17.75 18.20 11.83
CA GLU A 82 -17.76 19.66 11.63
C GLU A 82 -16.58 20.03 10.71
N LYS A 83 -16.91 20.35 9.46
CA LYS A 83 -16.06 20.99 8.45
C LYS A 83 -14.88 20.16 7.92
N ILE A 84 -15.15 19.36 6.90
CA ILE A 84 -14.26 19.35 5.73
C ILE A 84 -14.88 20.30 4.72
N GLY A 85 -14.46 21.56 4.79
CA GLY A 85 -14.82 22.58 3.81
C GLY A 85 -14.32 22.19 2.42
N THR A 86 -15.23 22.26 1.46
CA THR A 86 -14.96 22.30 0.02
C THR A 86 -14.52 21.00 -0.66
N TYR A 87 -14.95 19.85 -0.17
CA TYR A 87 -15.15 18.71 -1.08
C TYR A 87 -16.48 18.04 -0.74
N SER A 88 -17.55 18.62 -1.28
CA SER A 88 -18.88 18.02 -1.31
C SER A 88 -18.84 16.75 -2.16
N VAL A 89 -18.36 15.65 -1.60
CA VAL A 89 -18.67 14.32 -2.11
C VAL A 89 -19.94 13.92 -1.40
N SER A 90 -21.04 14.04 -2.14
CA SER A 90 -22.33 13.44 -1.83
C SER A 90 -22.13 12.08 -1.18
N PHE A 91 -22.88 11.80 -0.11
CA PHE A 91 -22.92 10.55 0.63
C PHE A 91 -23.13 9.34 -0.31
N GLY A 92 -22.06 8.89 -0.95
CA GLY A 92 -21.88 7.55 -1.49
C GLY A 92 -21.21 6.73 -0.40
N THR A 93 -21.97 5.79 0.13
CA THR A 93 -21.64 4.67 1.04
C THR A 93 -20.17 4.41 1.44
N ALA A 94 -19.98 3.79 2.62
CA ALA A 94 -18.69 3.18 3.02
C ALA A 94 -18.02 2.28 1.94
N ARG A 95 -18.81 1.79 0.99
CA ARG A 95 -18.34 1.12 -0.25
C ARG A 95 -17.49 2.01 -1.14
N ASP A 96 -17.89 3.26 -1.39
CA ASP A 96 -17.15 4.20 -2.23
C ASP A 96 -15.78 4.54 -1.64
N LEU A 97 -15.71 4.70 -0.31
CA LEU A 97 -14.45 4.92 0.40
C LEU A 97 -13.53 3.68 0.34
N ALA A 98 -14.11 2.49 0.44
CA ALA A 98 -13.38 1.23 0.30
C ALA A 98 -12.90 0.98 -1.15
N GLU A 99 -13.68 1.41 -2.15
CA GLU A 99 -13.26 1.33 -3.56
C GLU A 99 -12.18 2.34 -3.91
N ALA A 100 -12.30 3.60 -3.47
CA ALA A 100 -11.25 4.60 -3.63
C ALA A 100 -9.93 4.15 -2.98
N SER A 101 -10.03 3.55 -1.79
CA SER A 101 -8.92 2.91 -1.11
C SER A 101 -8.27 1.79 -1.94
N ARG A 102 -9.09 0.86 -2.47
CA ARG A 102 -8.62 -0.23 -3.31
C ARG A 102 -7.97 0.29 -4.60
N LEU A 103 -8.50 1.37 -5.18
CA LEU A 103 -7.93 2.04 -6.34
C LEU A 103 -6.57 2.70 -6.01
N GLY A 104 -6.42 3.32 -4.84
CA GLY A 104 -5.14 3.88 -4.38
C GLY A 104 -4.05 2.82 -4.23
N LEU A 105 -4.37 1.69 -3.58
CA LEU A 105 -3.44 0.56 -3.46
C LEU A 105 -3.05 0.01 -4.84
N ARG A 106 -4.05 -0.16 -5.72
CA ARG A 106 -3.83 -0.58 -7.11
C ARG A 106 -2.91 0.38 -7.85
N TYR A 107 -3.09 1.68 -7.66
CA TYR A 107 -2.26 2.70 -8.28
C TYR A 107 -0.81 2.60 -7.82
N ILE A 108 -0.55 2.41 -6.52
CA ILE A 108 0.81 2.22 -6.00
C ILE A 108 1.45 0.96 -6.60
N VAL A 109 0.72 -0.15 -6.62
CA VAL A 109 1.21 -1.40 -7.23
C VAL A 109 1.54 -1.18 -8.71
N LYS A 110 0.63 -0.55 -9.46
CA LYS A 110 0.81 -0.26 -10.89
C LYS A 110 2.01 0.65 -11.11
N LYS A 111 2.16 1.75 -10.36
CA LYS A 111 3.30 2.67 -10.43
C LYS A 111 4.66 1.98 -10.33
N TRP A 112 4.78 0.93 -9.52
CA TRP A 112 6.05 0.22 -9.32
C TRP A 112 6.21 -1.03 -10.18
N LEU A 113 5.12 -1.71 -10.54
CA LEU A 113 5.14 -3.00 -11.21
C LEU A 113 4.68 -2.96 -12.67
N GLU A 114 4.14 -1.84 -13.16
CA GLU A 114 3.70 -1.68 -14.56
C GLU A 114 4.85 -1.87 -15.55
N ASP A 115 6.00 -1.25 -15.29
CA ASP A 115 7.19 -1.34 -16.15
C ASP A 115 7.96 -2.66 -16.01
N THR A 116 7.61 -3.48 -15.01
CA THR A 116 8.32 -4.75 -14.75
C THR A 116 7.79 -5.94 -15.54
N GLY A 117 6.66 -5.78 -16.26
CA GLY A 117 5.97 -6.88 -16.93
C GLY A 117 5.37 -7.93 -15.98
N LEU A 118 5.47 -7.73 -14.66
CA LEU A 118 4.90 -8.60 -13.64
C LEU A 118 3.38 -8.40 -13.51
N CYS A 119 2.91 -7.17 -13.75
CA CYS A 119 1.49 -6.87 -13.80
C CYS A 119 0.86 -7.51 -15.05
N TYR A 120 -0.34 -8.09 -14.87
CA TYR A 120 -1.15 -8.60 -15.97
C TYR A 120 -1.51 -7.42 -16.90
N GLN A 121 -0.75 -7.25 -17.98
CA GLN A 121 -1.20 -6.52 -19.16
C GLN A 121 -2.32 -7.38 -19.74
N GLY A 122 -3.57 -6.92 -19.61
CA GLY A 122 -4.68 -7.55 -20.29
C GLY A 122 -4.30 -7.79 -21.74
N VAL A 123 -4.43 -9.04 -22.18
CA VAL A 123 -4.34 -9.37 -23.59
C VAL A 123 -5.55 -8.69 -24.23
N ASP A 124 -5.28 -7.72 -25.10
CA ASP A 124 -6.13 -7.02 -26.10
C ASP A 124 -7.65 -6.99 -25.83
#